data_AF-A0A4U2ZQ95-F1
#
_entry.id   AF-A0A4U2ZQ95-F1
#
_cell.length_a   1.000
_cell.length_b   1.000
_cell.length_c   1.000
_cell.angle_alpha   90.00
_cell.angle_beta   90.00
_cell.angle_gamma   90.00
#
_symmetry.space_group_name_H-M   'P 1'
#
loop_
_entity.id
_entity.type
_entity.pdbx_description
1 polymer ?
#
loop_
_entity_poly.entity_id
_entity_poly.type
_entity_poly.pdbx_seq_one_letter_code
_entity_poly.pdbx_strand_id
1 'polypeptide(L)'
;VLARRVKGSARFNKQRIRVAKLHEKVANQRKNFLHHKSRELANHFDVVAIEDLNIKGMSRALRLGKSVADNGWRMFTTFLAYK
;
A
#
# COMPACT_ATOMS: atom_id res chain seq x y z
N VAL A 1 -16.00 14.60 5.07
CA VAL A 1 -17.47 14.44 4.83
C VAL A 1 -18.08 13.26 5.58
N LEU A 2 -17.44 12.08 5.66
CA LEU A 2 -17.98 10.93 6.41
C LEU A 2 -18.18 11.23 7.91
N ALA A 3 -17.19 11.86 8.55
CA ALA A 3 -17.23 12.23 9.97
C ALA A 3 -18.37 13.21 10.34
N ARG A 4 -18.97 13.90 9.37
CA ARG A 4 -20.08 14.83 9.57
C ARG A 4 -21.46 14.17 9.37
N ARG A 5 -21.53 12.87 9.07
CA ARG A 5 -22.79 12.15 8.83
C ARG A 5 -23.16 11.29 10.04
N VAL A 6 -24.45 11.24 10.38
CA VAL A 6 -24.98 10.39 11.46
C VAL A 6 -24.68 8.92 11.15
N LYS A 7 -23.94 8.27 12.04
CA LYS A 7 -23.56 6.86 11.93
C LYS A 7 -24.82 6.00 11.78
N GLY A 8 -24.80 5.03 10.87
CA GLY A 8 -25.95 4.16 10.60
C GLY A 8 -27.01 4.73 9.63
N SER A 9 -27.03 6.04 9.37
CA SER A 9 -27.96 6.60 8.38
C SER A 9 -27.70 6.10 6.95
N ALA A 10 -28.73 6.11 6.10
CA ALA A 10 -28.59 5.73 4.68
C ALA A 10 -27.53 6.59 3.95
N ARG A 11 -27.46 7.89 4.27
CA ARG A 11 -26.43 8.81 3.74
C ARG A 11 -25.03 8.43 4.24
N PHE A 12 -24.88 8.05 5.51
CA PHE A 12 -23.59 7.57 6.02
C PHE A 12 -23.12 6.31 5.28
N ASN A 13 -24.00 5.33 5.09
CA ASN A 13 -23.64 4.07 4.42
C ASN A 13 -23.18 4.31 2.97
N LYS A 14 -23.91 5.14 2.20
CA LYS A 14 -23.52 5.52 0.83
C LYS A 14 -22.11 6.16 0.79
N GLN A 15 -21.81 7.07 1.72
CA GLN A 15 -20.49 7.73 1.77
C GLN A 15 -19.38 6.76 2.18
N ARG A 16 -19.65 5.88 3.15
CA ARG A 16 -18.69 4.87 3.62
C ARG A 16 -18.24 3.96 2.48
N ILE A 17 -19.18 3.47 1.67
CA ILE A 17 -18.88 2.63 0.50
C ILE A 17 -18.03 3.40 -0.51
N ARG A 18 -18.35 4.69 -0.78
CA ARG A 18 -17.55 5.51 -1.71
C ARG A 18 -16.11 5.67 -1.23
N VAL A 19 -15.90 5.91 0.06
CA VAL A 19 -14.56 6.01 0.65
C VAL A 19 -13.82 4.67 0.55
N ALA A 20 -14.49 3.55 0.86
CA ALA A 20 -13.90 2.22 0.73
C ALA A 20 -13.44 1.93 -0.71
N LYS A 21 -14.28 2.21 -1.72
CA LYS A 21 -13.92 2.05 -3.15
C LYS A 21 -12.70 2.87 -3.56
N LEU A 22 -12.56 4.09 -3.01
CA LEU A 22 -11.38 4.93 -3.28
C LEU A 22 -10.11 4.33 -2.67
N HIS A 23 -10.17 3.87 -1.41
CA HIS A 23 -9.04 3.19 -0.78
C HIS A 23 -8.66 1.89 -1.50
N GLU A 24 -9.64 1.10 -1.93
CA GLU A 24 -9.43 -0.10 -2.73
C GLU A 24 -8.74 0.22 -4.07
N LYS A 25 -9.20 1.25 -4.78
CA LYS A 25 -8.58 1.70 -6.03
C LYS A 25 -7.10 2.06 -5.82
N VAL A 26 -6.79 2.85 -4.78
CA VAL A 26 -5.40 3.24 -4.45
C VAL A 26 -4.56 2.02 -4.09
N ALA A 27 -5.10 1.08 -3.29
CA ALA A 27 -4.41 -0.15 -2.93
C ALA A 27 -4.11 -1.03 -4.16
N ASN A 28 -5.06 -1.14 -5.08
CA ASN A 28 -4.90 -1.91 -6.33
C ASN A 28 -3.88 -1.26 -7.27
N GLN A 29 -3.88 0.06 -7.40
CA GLN A 29 -2.87 0.78 -8.19
C GLN A 29 -1.45 0.56 -7.64
N ARG A 30 -1.29 0.67 -6.31
CA ARG A 30 -0.01 0.37 -5.64
C ARG A 30 0.41 -1.07 -5.88
N LYS A 31 -0.50 -2.03 -5.68
CA LYS A 31 -0.22 -3.46 -5.91
C LYS A 31 0.22 -3.71 -7.36
N ASN A 32 -0.47 -3.13 -8.33
CA ASN A 32 -0.13 -3.28 -9.74
C ASN A 32 1.26 -2.72 -10.06
N PHE A 33 1.56 -1.50 -9.61
CA PHE A 33 2.87 -0.89 -9.77
C PHE A 33 4.00 -1.78 -9.20
N LEU A 34 3.82 -2.26 -7.97
CA LEU A 34 4.80 -3.14 -7.32
C LEU A 34 4.98 -4.48 -8.04
N HIS A 35 3.91 -5.07 -8.58
CA HIS A 35 4.01 -6.29 -9.38
C HIS A 35 4.76 -6.06 -10.69
N HIS A 36 4.50 -4.96 -11.40
CA HIS A 36 5.24 -4.66 -12.62
C HIS A 36 6.72 -4.44 -12.32
N LYS A 37 7.06 -3.64 -11.30
CA LYS A 37 8.44 -3.36 -10.93
C LYS A 37 9.21 -4.60 -10.45
N SER A 38 8.59 -5.44 -9.64
CA SER A 38 9.25 -6.69 -9.21
C SER A 38 9.46 -7.67 -10.36
N ARG A 39 8.55 -7.71 -11.35
CA ARG A 39 8.75 -8.54 -12.56
C ARG A 39 9.87 -7.98 -13.44
N GLU A 40 9.92 -6.67 -13.59
CA GLU A 40 10.99 -5.97 -14.31
C GLU A 40 12.36 -6.32 -13.71
N LEU A 41 12.53 -6.19 -12.40
CA LEU A 41 13.79 -6.53 -11.74
C LEU A 41 14.15 -8.01 -11.87
N ALA A 42 13.22 -8.93 -11.59
CA ALA A 42 13.47 -10.37 -11.69
C ALA A 42 13.83 -10.81 -13.11
N ASN A 43 13.34 -10.12 -14.14
CA ASN A 43 13.67 -10.44 -15.53
C ASN A 43 14.99 -9.82 -16.00
N HIS A 44 15.43 -8.70 -15.42
CA HIS A 44 16.63 -7.97 -15.87
C HIS A 44 17.89 -8.37 -15.11
N PHE A 45 17.77 -8.88 -13.89
CA PHE A 45 18.89 -9.19 -13.01
C PHE A 45 18.82 -10.63 -12.53
N ASP A 46 19.92 -11.36 -12.66
CA ASP A 46 20.02 -12.73 -12.15
C ASP A 46 20.02 -12.78 -10.61
N VAL A 47 20.49 -11.71 -9.97
CA VAL A 47 20.55 -11.59 -8.51
C VAL A 47 20.09 -10.19 -8.09
N VAL A 48 19.14 -10.13 -7.16
CA VAL A 48 18.63 -8.90 -6.54
C VAL A 48 18.88 -8.96 -5.04
N ALA A 49 19.77 -8.10 -4.54
CA ALA A 49 20.00 -7.93 -3.11
C ALA A 49 19.12 -6.79 -2.56
N ILE A 50 18.45 -7.03 -1.42
CA ILE A 50 17.55 -6.07 -0.80
C ILE A 50 17.96 -5.88 0.66
N GLU A 51 18.00 -4.64 1.12
CA GLU A 51 18.23 -4.31 2.52
C GLU A 51 17.02 -4.68 3.39
N ASP A 52 17.29 -5.36 4.52
CA ASP A 52 16.26 -5.65 5.53
C ASP A 52 16.00 -4.41 6.38
N LEU A 53 15.08 -3.57 5.90
CA LEU A 53 14.67 -2.36 6.58
C LEU A 53 13.66 -2.67 7.70
N ASN A 54 13.85 -2.07 8.88
CA ASN A 54 12.87 -2.10 9.95
C ASN A 54 11.68 -1.16 9.64
N ILE A 55 10.83 -1.57 8.71
CA ILE A 55 9.64 -0.83 8.23
C ILE A 55 8.71 -0.47 9.39
N LYS A 56 8.58 -1.34 10.39
CA LYS A 56 7.74 -1.09 11.57
C LYS A 56 8.30 0.06 12.40
N GLY A 57 9.61 0.08 12.65
CA GLY A 57 10.31 1.17 13.32
C GLY A 57 10.20 2.47 12.54
N MET A 58 10.51 2.44 11.24
CA MET A 58 10.43 3.61 10.36
C MET A 58 9.02 4.20 10.28
N SER A 59 7.98 3.36 10.26
CA SER A 59 6.59 3.84 10.22
C SER A 59 6.19 4.62 11.48
N ARG A 60 6.88 4.40 12.60
CA ARG A 60 6.62 5.04 13.89
C ARG A 60 7.54 6.25 14.13
N ALA A 61 8.63 6.35 13.38
CA ALA A 61 9.61 7.42 13.52
C ALA A 61 9.26 8.66 12.69
N LEU A 62 9.56 9.84 13.25
CA LEU A 62 9.82 11.09 12.52
C LEU A 62 8.82 11.44 11.39
N ARG A 63 7.52 11.16 11.61
CA ARG A 63 6.41 11.45 10.67
C ARG A 63 6.45 10.65 9.35
N LEU A 64 7.28 9.61 9.25
CA LEU A 64 7.40 8.80 8.03
C LEU A 64 6.28 7.76 7.87
N GLY A 65 5.40 7.59 8.88
CA GLY A 65 4.36 6.55 8.89
C GLY A 65 3.52 6.47 7.62
N LYS A 66 3.06 7.61 7.11
CA LYS A 66 2.28 7.64 5.87
C LYS A 66 3.13 7.25 4.66
N SER A 67 4.32 7.84 4.51
CA SER A 67 5.23 7.55 3.38
C SER A 67 5.64 6.08 3.35
N VAL A 68 6.02 5.53 4.51
CA VAL A 68 6.40 4.12 4.66
C VAL A 68 5.25 3.18 4.33
N ALA A 69 4.02 3.51 4.76
CA ALA A 69 2.84 2.74 4.43
C ALA A 69 2.46 2.85 2.95
N ASP A 70 2.60 4.04 2.36
CA ASP A 70 2.25 4.30 0.97
C ASP A 70 3.23 3.63 -0.01
N ASN A 71 4.52 3.55 0.32
CA ASN A 71 5.54 2.90 -0.52
C ASN A 71 5.40 1.38 -0.60
N GLY A 72 4.76 0.73 0.39
CA GLY A 72 4.45 -0.70 0.32
C GLY A 72 5.67 -1.64 0.30
N TRP A 73 6.81 -1.25 0.89
CA TRP A 73 8.08 -1.98 0.84
C TRP A 73 7.97 -3.48 1.16
N ARG A 74 7.28 -3.84 2.25
CA ARG A 74 7.08 -5.26 2.63
C ARG A 74 6.32 -6.06 1.57
N MET A 75 5.38 -5.44 0.86
CA MET A 75 4.66 -6.09 -0.23
C MET A 75 5.59 -6.32 -1.42
N PHE A 76 6.44 -5.34 -1.72
CA PHE A 76 7.42 -5.41 -2.79
C PHE A 76 8.46 -6.51 -2.56
N THR A 77 9.03 -6.61 -1.35
CA THR A 77 9.99 -7.67 -1.01
C THR A 77 9.34 -9.05 -1.06
N THR A 78 8.07 -9.17 -0.63
CA THR A 78 7.29 -10.40 -0.81
C THR A 78 7.16 -10.75 -2.29
N PHE A 79 6.95 -9.76 -3.18
CA PHE A 79 6.81 -9.99 -4.62
C PHE A 79 8.11 -10.39 -5.30
N LEU A 80 9.25 -9.89 -4.82
CA LEU A 80 10.56 -10.32 -5.30
C LEU A 80 10.92 -11.72 -4.79
N ALA A 81 10.50 -12.09 -3.59
CA ALA A 81 10.87 -13.38 -3.00
C ALA A 81 10.25 -14.61 -3.67
N TYR A 82 9.10 -14.49 -4.35
CA TYR A 82 8.46 -15.62 -5.04
C TYR A 82 8.64 -15.61 -6.57
N LYS A 83 9.18 -14.52 -7.12
CA LYS A 83 9.41 -14.40 -8.56
C LYS A 83 10.80 -14.90 -8.91
#